data_AF-A0A7Y0WLV0-F1
#
_entry.id   AF-A0A7Y0WLV0-F1
#
_cell.length_a   1.000
_cell.length_b   1.000
_cell.length_c   1.000
_cell.angle_alpha   90.00
_cell.angle_beta   90.00
_cell.angle_gamma   90.00
#
_symmetry.space_group_name_H-M   'P 1'
#
loop_
_entity.id
_entity.type
_entity.pdbx_description
1 polymer ?
#
loop_
_entity_poly.entity_id
_entity_poly.type
_entity_poly.pdbx_seq_one_letter_code
_entity_poly.pdbx_strand_id
1 'polypeptide(L)'
;MINAYHQAISSARQAGFALQNRLHGWAAIKEGIDTVLVSFFYIEGGQVSAQIVWSGPDPRDSMDLVAHHLNGQAGAGSELVQMLIDVYQASGDSDTLLPMKPCPKGAVLH
;
A
#
# COMPACT_ATOMS: atom_id res chain seq x y z
N MET A 1 -3.02 -3.96 27.22
CA MET A 1 -2.40 -3.28 26.06
C MET A 1 -2.69 -4.14 24.84
N ILE A 2 -3.64 -3.74 24.00
CA ILE A 2 -3.82 -4.44 22.71
C ILE A 2 -2.58 -4.08 21.89
N ASN A 3 -1.82 -5.11 21.52
CA ASN A 3 -0.52 -4.98 20.89
C ASN A 3 -0.68 -4.30 19.52
N ALA A 4 -0.03 -3.15 19.28
CA ALA A 4 -0.11 -2.39 18.02
C ALA A 4 0.11 -3.29 16.78
N TYR A 5 0.99 -4.27 16.92
CA TYR A 5 1.25 -5.34 15.96
C TYR A 5 0.02 -6.16 15.58
N HIS A 6 -0.78 -6.58 16.57
CA HIS A 6 -2.00 -7.34 16.29
C HIS A 6 -3.04 -6.48 15.58
N GLN A 7 -3.10 -5.18 15.90
CA GLN A 7 -3.98 -4.24 15.19
C GLN A 7 -3.53 -4.04 13.74
N ALA A 8 -2.23 -3.80 13.52
CA ALA A 8 -1.66 -3.63 12.19
C ALA A 8 -1.88 -4.88 11.31
N ILE A 9 -1.58 -6.08 11.82
CA ILE A 9 -1.82 -7.35 11.11
C ILE A 9 -3.30 -7.56 10.83
N SER A 10 -4.18 -7.30 11.81
CA SER A 10 -5.62 -7.46 11.62
C SER A 10 -6.15 -6.53 10.54
N SER A 11 -5.72 -5.26 10.53
CA SER A 11 -6.14 -4.28 9.53
C SER A 11 -5.59 -4.63 8.14
N ALA A 12 -4.32 -4.99 8.05
CA ALA A 12 -3.70 -5.39 6.78
C ALA A 12 -4.35 -6.65 6.19
N ARG A 13 -4.76 -7.63 7.02
CA ARG A 13 -5.49 -8.81 6.55
C ARG A 13 -6.88 -8.48 6.01
N GLN A 14 -7.60 -7.57 6.66
CA GLN A 14 -8.90 -7.11 6.16
C GLN A 14 -8.77 -6.42 4.80
N ALA A 15 -7.77 -5.56 4.64
CA ALA A 15 -7.48 -4.91 3.37
C ALA A 15 -6.97 -5.92 2.32
N GLY A 16 -6.10 -6.87 2.69
CA GLY A 16 -5.61 -7.92 1.80
C GLY A 16 -6.72 -8.85 1.29
N PHE A 17 -7.75 -9.12 2.10
CA PHE A 17 -8.92 -9.88 1.65
C PHE A 17 -9.64 -9.19 0.48
N ALA A 18 -9.74 -7.86 0.51
CA ALA A 18 -10.31 -7.08 -0.59
C ALA A 18 -9.44 -7.08 -1.87
N LEU A 19 -8.19 -7.54 -1.77
CA LEU A 19 -7.16 -7.49 -2.82
C LEU A 19 -6.71 -8.88 -3.31
N GLN A 20 -7.38 -9.98 -2.91
CA GLN A 20 -6.93 -11.36 -3.15
C GLN A 20 -6.59 -11.72 -4.61
N ASN A 21 -7.16 -11.02 -5.59
CA ASN A 21 -6.90 -11.27 -7.02
C ASN A 21 -6.05 -10.16 -7.67
N ARG A 22 -5.39 -9.32 -6.87
CA ARG A 22 -4.59 -8.20 -7.35
C ARG A 22 -3.15 -8.35 -6.92
N LEU A 23 -2.26 -7.88 -7.78
CA LEU A 23 -0.87 -7.67 -7.42
C LEU A 23 -0.82 -6.60 -6.32
N HIS A 24 -0.32 -6.97 -5.14
CA HIS A 24 -0.26 -6.08 -4.01
C HIS A 24 0.96 -6.36 -3.13
N GLY A 25 1.31 -5.39 -2.30
CA GLY A 25 2.40 -5.46 -1.35
C GLY A 25 2.19 -4.47 -0.20
N TRP A 26 2.96 -4.65 0.87
CA TRP A 26 2.90 -3.86 2.08
C TRP A 26 4.24 -3.17 2.31
N ALA A 27 4.23 -1.91 2.73
CA ALA A 27 5.43 -1.23 3.22
C ALA A 27 5.12 -0.45 4.49
N ALA A 28 6.09 -0.39 5.39
CA ALA A 28 6.08 0.52 6.52
C ALA A 28 6.84 1.79 6.13
N ILE A 29 6.28 2.95 6.45
CA ILE A 29 6.87 4.26 6.16
C ILE A 29 6.89 5.06 7.45
N LYS A 30 8.05 5.61 7.82
CA LYS A 30 8.17 6.51 8.96
C LYS A 30 7.62 7.88 8.61
N GLU A 31 6.67 8.37 9.39
CA GLU A 31 6.04 9.68 9.24
C GLU A 31 6.15 10.46 10.56
N GLY A 32 7.27 11.16 10.73
CA GLY A 32 7.57 11.90 11.95
C GLY A 32 7.79 10.96 13.15
N ILE A 33 6.88 11.02 14.13
CA ILE A 33 6.92 10.18 15.34
C ILE A 33 6.16 8.86 15.19
N ASP A 34 5.32 8.76 14.17
CA ASP A 34 4.50 7.59 13.90
C ASP A 34 5.07 6.81 12.70
N THR A 35 4.62 5.57 12.58
CA THR A 35 4.86 4.75 11.40
C THR A 35 3.53 4.38 10.78
N VAL A 36 3.45 4.46 9.46
CA VAL A 36 2.28 4.07 8.70
C VAL A 36 2.55 2.76 7.97
N LEU A 37 1.61 1.83 8.05
CA LEU A 37 1.60 0.63 7.23
C LEU A 37 0.71 0.89 6.01
N VAL A 38 1.29 0.78 4.83
CA VAL A 38 0.66 1.11 3.55
C VAL A 38 0.51 -0.14 2.71
N SER A 39 -0.69 -0.35 2.17
CA SER A 39 -0.97 -1.28 1.07
C SER A 39 -0.68 -0.61 -0.25
N PHE A 40 0.14 -1.22 -1.10
CA PHE A 40 0.27 -0.87 -2.51
C PHE A 40 -0.45 -1.94 -3.32
N PHE A 41 -1.27 -1.54 -4.28
CA PHE A 41 -1.94 -2.49 -5.15
C PHE A 41 -2.14 -1.95 -6.56
N TYR A 42 -2.05 -2.85 -7.53
CA TYR A 42 -2.29 -2.54 -8.92
C TYR A 42 -3.78 -2.25 -9.16
N ILE A 43 -4.04 -1.25 -9.99
CA ILE A 43 -5.36 -0.93 -10.52
C ILE A 43 -5.35 -1.09 -12.05
N GLU A 44 -6.52 -1.37 -12.63
CA GLU A 44 -6.65 -1.49 -14.09
C GLU A 44 -6.12 -0.22 -14.78
N GLY A 45 -5.33 -0.40 -15.85
CA GLY A 45 -4.73 0.71 -16.60
C GLY A 45 -3.27 1.03 -16.26
N GLY A 46 -2.55 0.16 -15.55
CA GLY A 46 -1.09 0.30 -15.35
C GLY A 46 -0.68 1.08 -14.10
N GLN A 47 -1.65 1.56 -13.33
CA GLN A 47 -1.40 2.41 -12.18
C GLN A 47 -1.30 1.59 -10.89
N VAL A 48 -0.63 2.16 -9.89
CA VAL A 48 -0.59 1.63 -8.53
C VAL A 48 -1.28 2.63 -7.61
N SER A 49 -2.11 2.11 -6.72
CA SER A 49 -2.73 2.89 -5.65
C SER A 49 -2.13 2.50 -4.31
N ALA A 50 -2.13 3.44 -3.37
CA ALA A 50 -1.65 3.24 -2.01
C ALA A 50 -2.78 3.52 -1.00
N GLN A 51 -2.89 2.68 0.03
CA GLN A 51 -3.85 2.86 1.12
C GLN A 51 -3.16 2.66 2.46
N ILE A 52 -3.25 3.66 3.35
CA ILE A 52 -2.85 3.51 4.74
C ILE A 52 -3.83 2.55 5.42
N VAL A 53 -3.33 1.42 5.92
CA VAL A 53 -4.14 0.43 6.65
C VAL A 53 -3.91 0.50 8.15
N TRP A 54 -2.80 1.09 8.59
CA TRP A 54 -2.54 1.33 10.00
C TRP A 54 -1.60 2.52 10.16
N SER A 55 -1.76 3.26 11.25
CA SER A 55 -0.89 4.36 11.64
C SER A 55 -0.79 4.38 13.16
N GLY A 56 0.40 4.64 13.68
CA GLY A 56 0.61 4.86 15.10
C GLY A 56 2.08 4.76 15.50
N PRO A 57 2.36 4.85 16.80
CA PRO A 57 3.72 4.86 17.31
C PRO A 57 4.38 3.48 17.14
N ASP A 58 5.59 3.46 16.57
CA ASP A 58 6.43 2.28 16.42
C ASP A 58 7.80 2.47 17.08
N PRO A 59 7.88 2.47 18.42
CA PRO A 59 9.12 2.76 19.15
C PRO A 59 10.21 1.69 18.98
N ARG A 60 9.93 0.60 18.26
CA ARG A 60 10.85 -0.53 18.05
C ARG A 60 11.10 -0.81 16.57
N ASP A 61 10.69 0.08 15.68
CA ASP A 61 10.87 -0.05 14.22
C ASP A 61 10.48 -1.44 13.71
N SER A 62 9.37 -1.98 14.23
CA SER A 62 8.99 -3.34 13.96
C SER A 62 7.87 -3.47 12.93
N MET A 63 7.31 -2.36 12.45
CA MET A 63 6.36 -2.40 11.34
C MET A 63 7.02 -2.86 10.03
N ASP A 64 8.33 -2.68 9.86
CA ASP A 64 9.08 -3.28 8.75
C ASP A 64 9.00 -4.81 8.76
N LEU A 65 9.11 -5.41 9.96
CA LEU A 65 8.95 -6.86 10.13
C LEU A 65 7.52 -7.32 9.87
N VAL A 66 6.53 -6.51 10.24
CA VAL A 66 5.11 -6.78 9.94
C VAL A 66 4.87 -6.74 8.43
N ALA A 67 5.33 -5.70 7.73
CA ALA A 67 5.23 -5.58 6.29
C ALA A 67 5.91 -6.77 5.58
N HIS A 68 7.13 -7.13 6.02
CA HIS A 68 7.84 -8.28 5.48
C HIS A 68 7.07 -9.59 5.67
N HIS A 69 6.52 -9.82 6.87
CA HIS A 69 5.71 -11.01 7.16
C HIS A 69 4.45 -11.08 6.27
N LEU A 70 3.75 -9.96 6.08
CA LEU A 70 2.57 -9.88 5.23
C LEU A 70 2.90 -10.14 3.75
N ASN A 71 4.01 -9.58 3.26
CA ASN A 71 4.49 -9.81 1.89
C ASN A 71 4.86 -11.28 1.65
N GLY A 72 5.50 -11.93 2.63
CA GLY A 72 5.77 -13.36 2.59
C GLY A 72 4.50 -14.21 2.46
N GLN A 73 3.39 -13.81 3.08
CA GLN A 73 2.09 -14.50 2.93
C GLN A 73 1.41 -14.21 1.59
N ALA A 74 1.57 -13.00 1.06
CA ALA A 74 1.02 -12.60 -0.23
C ALA A 74 1.82 -13.18 -1.42
N GLY A 75 2.98 -13.81 -1.18
CA GLY A 75 3.91 -14.22 -2.23
C GLY A 75 4.60 -13.04 -2.92
N ALA A 76 4.55 -11.84 -2.32
CA ALA A 76 5.19 -10.64 -2.82
C ALA A 76 6.67 -10.61 -2.41
N GLY A 77 7.56 -10.73 -3.39
CA GLY A 77 9.00 -10.55 -3.19
C GLY A 77 9.36 -9.06 -2.98
N SER A 78 10.53 -8.79 -2.40
CA SER A 78 11.02 -7.41 -2.20
C SER A 78 11.11 -6.62 -3.51
N GLU A 79 11.48 -7.27 -4.61
CA GLU A 79 11.57 -6.65 -5.94
C GLU A 79 10.20 -6.17 -6.43
N LEU A 80 9.15 -6.98 -6.21
CA LEU A 80 7.79 -6.62 -6.59
C LEU A 80 7.28 -5.43 -5.77
N VAL A 81 7.52 -5.46 -4.46
CA VAL A 81 7.11 -4.38 -3.55
C VAL A 81 7.82 -3.08 -3.93
N GLN A 82 9.12 -3.14 -4.21
CA GLN A 82 9.88 -1.97 -4.66
C GLN A 82 9.34 -1.42 -5.99
N MET A 83 9.08 -2.28 -6.98
CA MET A 83 8.48 -1.87 -8.25
C MET A 83 7.12 -1.19 -8.04
N LEU A 84 6.27 -1.70 -7.15
CA LEU A 84 4.97 -1.08 -6.84
C LEU A 84 5.15 0.33 -6.22
N ILE A 85 6.11 0.49 -5.32
CA ILE A 85 6.45 1.79 -4.73
C ILE A 85 6.98 2.75 -5.79
N ASP A 86 7.89 2.30 -6.65
CA ASP A 86 8.49 3.13 -7.69
C ASP A 86 7.43 3.61 -8.68
N VAL A 87 6.51 2.74 -9.11
CA VAL A 87 5.38 3.11 -9.99
C VAL A 87 4.45 4.09 -9.29
N TYR A 88 4.15 3.88 -8.01
CA TYR A 88 3.33 4.80 -7.23
C TYR A 88 3.98 6.19 -7.12
N GLN A 89 5.28 6.26 -6.83
CA GLN A 89 6.03 7.51 -6.73
C GLN A 89 6.15 8.22 -8.09
N ALA A 90 6.43 7.48 -9.16
CA ALA A 90 6.45 8.03 -10.52
C ALA A 90 5.07 8.55 -10.98
N SER A 91 3.99 7.98 -10.43
CA SER A 91 2.63 8.48 -10.63
C SER A 91 2.32 9.72 -9.77
N GLY A 92 3.12 9.96 -8.73
CA GLY A 92 2.91 10.95 -7.66
C GLY A 92 3.57 12.31 -7.87
N ASP A 93 4.33 12.54 -8.95
CA ASP A 93 4.81 13.88 -9.35
C ASP A 93 3.68 14.83 -9.81
N SER A 94 2.41 14.40 -9.70
CA SER A 94 1.24 15.29 -9.70
C SER A 94 0.75 15.47 -8.27
N ASP A 95 1.15 16.59 -7.69
CA ASP A 95 0.85 17.14 -6.36
C ASP A 95 -0.67 17.28 -6.06
N THR A 96 -1.39 16.16 -6.02
CA THR A 96 -2.81 16.10 -5.68
C THR A 96 -3.11 14.82 -4.92
N LEU A 97 -3.19 14.95 -3.59
CA LEU A 97 -4.13 14.17 -2.80
C LEU A 97 -5.50 14.24 -3.50
N LEU A 98 -5.89 13.12 -4.10
CA LEU A 98 -7.06 12.85 -4.97
C LEU A 98 -8.22 13.87 -4.88
N PRO A 99 -8.84 14.22 -6.03
CA PRO A 99 -9.93 13.36 -6.48
C PRO A 99 -9.81 12.97 -7.96
N MET A 100 -10.11 11.70 -8.21
CA MET A 100 -10.39 11.16 -9.54
C MET A 100 -11.28 12.12 -10.34
N LYS A 101 -10.78 12.61 -11.48
CA LYS A 101 -11.68 12.94 -12.59
C LYS A 101 -11.90 11.66 -13.39
N PRO A 102 -13.14 11.17 -13.54
CA PRO A 102 -13.39 10.13 -14.52
C PRO A 102 -13.01 10.68 -15.89
N CYS A 103 -12.18 9.95 -16.64
CA CYS A 103 -12.01 10.23 -18.06
C CYS A 103 -13.40 10.21 -18.71
N PRO A 104 -13.84 11.28 -19.39
CA PRO A 104 -15.03 11.23 -20.22
C PRO A 104 -14.84 10.12 -21.26
N LYS A 105 -15.87 9.32 -21.50
CA LYS A 105 -15.92 8.25 -22.51
C LYS A 105 -15.83 8.81 -23.94
N GLY A 106 -14.67 9.33 -24.31
CA GLY A 106 -14.39 9.89 -25.64
C GLY A 106 -12.95 9.68 -26.12
N ALA A 107 -12.15 8.87 -25.42
CA ALA A 107 -10.74 8.62 -25.76
C ALA A 107 -10.48 7.17 -26.24
N VAL A 108 -11.41 6.60 -27.00
CA VAL A 108 -11.09 5.56 -27.99
C VAL A 108 -11.57 6.12 -29.32
N LEU A 109 -10.60 6.64 -30.08
CA LEU A 109 -10.78 7.28 -31.38
C LEU A 109 -11.02 6.26 -32.50
N HIS A 110 -11.69 6.75 -33.55
CA HIS A 110 -11.90 6.22 -34.90
C HIS A 110 -13.11 5.31 -35.16
#